data_AF-A0A835VSK4-F1
#
_entry.id   AF-A0A835VSK4-F1
#
_cell.length_a   1.000
_cell.length_b   1.000
_cell.length_c   1.000
_cell.angle_alpha   90.00
_cell.angle_beta   90.00
_cell.angle_gamma   90.00
#
_symmetry.space_group_name_H-M   'P 1'
#
loop_
_entity.id
_entity.type
_entity.pdbx_description
1 polymer ?
#
loop_
_entity_poly.entity_id
_entity_poly.type
_entity_poly.pdbx_seq_one_letter_code
_entity_poly.pdbx_strand_id
1 'polypeptide(L)'
;MTQLDKNLKLGEQLGIMTIIAVFIVYPGWANAVLSIFTCYVIDTGEGAYAQYQQATWSWGFWVRDMNQQCYNGDHWTIYVPLGIVCFLLLCVAPPLVSFWLLWRHRKELDRPHVQQRYGFLYSRYRPRFWWWETVLLFQELTLVAVEVFGRSLSHVSHQVLLMLATFICLGVVNMTCAPVTSHAITLLEFVSLAVLSLTLTLSLYFVVDTSDISPNAANLVGFIIMGINIALLVAFLVLILHKSLEKLQRKAGKMGLSLRSLKAKLWPVCTRTSKCAAPPLPLQQGGKQQEAPATDGAVGLVIDP
;
A
#
# COMPACT_ATOMS: atom_id res chain seq x y z
N MET A 1 -12.67 -1.59 -7.33
CA MET A 1 -12.86 -0.42 -6.46
C MET A 1 -14.18 0.30 -6.74
N THR A 2 -14.45 0.89 -7.92
CA THR A 2 -15.72 1.65 -8.17
C THR A 2 -17.07 0.89 -8.14
N GLN A 3 -17.07 -0.45 -8.18
CA GLN A 3 -18.29 -1.27 -7.96
C GLN A 3 -18.38 -1.81 -6.52
N LEU A 4 -17.30 -1.69 -5.75
CA LEU A 4 -17.19 -2.19 -4.38
C LEU A 4 -17.80 -1.20 -3.38
N ASP A 5 -17.69 0.11 -3.67
CA ASP A 5 -18.24 1.19 -2.83
C ASP A 5 -19.77 1.29 -2.84
N LYS A 6 -20.44 0.71 -3.83
CA LYS A 6 -21.91 0.80 -3.94
C LYS A 6 -22.66 -0.10 -2.95
N ASN A 7 -21.97 -1.08 -2.36
CA ASN A 7 -22.58 -2.10 -1.50
C ASN A 7 -22.05 -2.09 -0.05
N LEU A 8 -21.09 -1.22 0.28
CA LEU A 8 -20.58 -1.10 1.64
C LEU A 8 -21.43 -0.14 2.45
N LYS A 9 -21.76 -0.50 3.69
CA LYS A 9 -22.37 0.45 4.62
C LYS A 9 -21.35 1.55 4.93
N LEU A 10 -21.83 2.79 5.13
CA LEU A 10 -20.96 3.94 5.44
C LEU A 10 -19.97 3.66 6.58
N GLY A 11 -20.40 2.94 7.62
CA GLY A 11 -19.54 2.57 8.75
C GLY A 11 -18.39 1.62 8.38
N GLU A 12 -18.58 0.74 7.40
CA GLU A 12 -17.53 -0.17 6.92
C GLU A 12 -16.50 0.58 6.08
N GLN A 13 -16.96 1.52 5.23
CA GLN A 13 -16.07 2.40 4.46
C GLN A 13 -15.23 3.28 5.38
N LEU A 14 -15.87 3.90 6.38
CA LEU A 14 -15.18 4.72 7.36
C LEU A 14 -14.12 3.89 8.11
N GLY A 15 -14.48 2.68 8.54
CA GLY A 15 -13.53 1.77 9.19
C GLY A 15 -12.31 1.43 8.34
N ILE A 16 -12.50 1.13 7.05
CA ILE A 16 -11.38 0.84 6.13
C ILE A 16 -10.49 2.08 5.95
N MET A 17 -11.10 3.25 5.74
CA MET A 17 -10.35 4.51 5.61
C MET A 17 -9.56 4.84 6.88
N THR A 18 -10.14 4.62 8.06
CA THR A 18 -9.44 4.79 9.35
C THR A 18 -8.25 3.85 9.47
N ILE A 19 -8.38 2.57 9.10
CA ILE A 19 -7.25 1.63 9.17
C ILE A 19 -6.13 2.06 8.22
N ILE A 20 -6.46 2.48 6.99
CA ILE A 20 -5.47 2.98 6.03
C ILE A 20 -4.79 4.24 6.57
N ALA A 21 -5.53 5.17 7.17
CA ALA A 21 -4.97 6.36 7.77
C ALA A 21 -4.00 6.03 8.92
N VAL A 22 -4.36 5.06 9.78
CA VAL A 22 -3.46 4.56 10.83
C VAL A 22 -2.16 4.01 10.24
N PHE A 23 -2.23 3.25 9.15
CA PHE A 23 -1.03 2.69 8.50
C PHE A 23 -0.15 3.77 7.87
N ILE A 24 -0.74 4.84 7.32
CA ILE A 24 0.02 5.98 6.77
C ILE A 24 0.70 6.78 7.88
N VAL A 25 0.05 6.96 9.03
CA VAL A 25 0.57 7.76 10.14
C VAL A 25 1.52 6.96 11.04
N TYR A 26 1.47 5.62 10.95
CA TYR A 26 2.27 4.68 11.73
C TYR A 26 3.75 5.04 11.89
N PRO A 27 4.54 5.32 10.83
CA PRO A 27 5.96 5.65 11.00
C PRO A 27 6.19 6.92 11.82
N GLY A 28 5.30 7.92 11.69
CA GLY A 28 5.39 9.16 12.45
C GLY A 28 5.13 8.95 13.95
N TRP A 29 4.12 8.15 14.29
CA TRP A 29 3.84 7.80 15.68
C TRP A 29 4.92 6.89 16.27
N ALA A 30 5.39 5.89 15.52
CA ALA A 30 6.49 5.05 15.93
C ALA A 30 7.75 5.89 16.24
N ASN A 31 8.06 6.88 15.39
CA ASN A 31 9.20 7.78 15.62
C ASN A 31 9.01 8.60 16.89
N ALA A 32 7.82 9.18 17.09
CA ALA A 32 7.50 9.98 18.28
C ALA A 32 7.63 9.16 19.57
N VAL A 33 7.09 7.94 19.58
CA VAL A 33 7.13 7.03 20.73
C VAL A 33 8.54 6.54 21.01
N LEU A 34 9.27 6.07 19.99
CA LEU A 34 10.65 5.59 20.16
C LEU A 34 11.60 6.73 20.58
N SER A 35 11.33 7.97 20.15
CA SER A 35 12.10 9.15 20.58
C SER A 35 12.01 9.42 22.08
N ILE A 36 11.01 8.89 22.79
CA ILE A 36 10.91 8.98 24.25
C ILE A 36 12.09 8.23 24.89
N PHE A 37 12.48 7.10 24.33
CA PHE A 37 13.55 6.25 24.86
C PHE A 37 14.95 6.63 24.34
N THR A 38 15.06 7.70 23.56
CA THR A 38 16.31 8.07 22.90
C THR A 38 17.05 9.12 23.71
N CYS A 39 18.27 8.80 24.09
CA CYS A 39 19.13 9.63 24.91
C CYS A 39 20.43 9.94 24.17
N TYR A 40 20.93 11.16 24.32
CA TYR A 40 22.16 11.61 23.67
C TYR A 40 23.12 12.20 24.71
N VAL A 41 24.37 11.74 24.68
CA VAL A 41 25.43 12.27 25.56
C VAL A 41 25.96 13.55 24.93
N ILE A 42 25.81 14.67 25.64
CA ILE A 42 26.24 15.99 25.17
C ILE A 42 27.71 16.21 25.54
N ASP A 43 28.01 16.12 26.84
CA ASP A 43 29.35 16.31 27.35
C ASP A 43 29.91 15.00 27.92
N THR A 44 31.11 14.62 27.49
CA THR A 44 31.80 13.42 28.00
C THR A 44 32.52 13.65 29.32
N GLY A 45 32.67 14.91 29.75
CA GLY A 45 33.51 15.28 30.91
C GLY A 45 35.01 15.28 30.60
N GLU A 46 35.39 14.99 29.35
CA GLU A 46 36.77 14.87 28.89
C GLU A 46 37.10 15.93 27.83
N GLY A 47 38.37 16.36 27.79
CA GLY A 47 38.90 17.25 26.75
C GLY A 47 39.54 18.53 27.27
N ALA A 48 40.02 19.38 26.34
CA ALA A 48 40.75 20.62 26.65
C ALA A 48 39.93 21.68 27.41
N TYR A 49 38.61 21.50 27.49
CA TYR A 49 37.65 22.46 28.03
C TYR A 49 36.65 21.79 29.01
N ALA A 50 37.09 20.77 29.76
CA ALA A 50 36.25 20.01 30.69
C ALA A 50 35.52 20.89 31.74
N GLN A 51 36.11 22.02 32.14
CA GLN A 51 35.48 22.95 33.10
C GLN A 51 34.20 23.63 32.58
N TYR A 52 33.96 23.64 31.27
CA TYR A 52 32.74 24.21 30.67
C TYR A 52 31.68 23.14 30.37
N GLN A 53 32.01 21.85 30.57
CA GLN A 53 31.11 20.73 30.36
C GLN A 53 30.22 20.53 31.59
N GLN A 54 28.99 21.02 31.52
CA GLN A 54 28.03 20.97 32.62
C GLN A 54 27.00 19.83 32.45
N ALA A 55 26.85 19.29 31.24
CA ALA A 55 25.86 18.28 30.89
C ALA A 55 26.49 16.87 30.84
N THR A 56 27.06 16.41 31.94
CA THR A 56 27.87 15.17 32.05
C THR A 56 27.10 13.95 32.57
N TRP A 57 25.77 13.94 32.47
CA TRP A 57 24.97 12.81 32.95
C TRP A 57 25.29 11.53 32.19
N SER A 58 25.59 10.44 32.92
CA SER A 58 26.06 9.17 32.35
C SER A 58 25.12 8.53 31.32
N TRP A 59 23.81 8.71 31.49
CA TRP A 59 22.81 8.17 30.57
C TRP A 59 22.41 9.15 29.46
N GLY A 60 23.04 10.33 29.41
CA GLY A 60 22.75 11.40 28.45
C GLY A 60 21.47 12.19 28.76
N PHE A 61 21.04 13.00 27.80
CA PHE A 61 19.86 13.86 27.90
C PHE A 61 18.82 13.42 26.89
N TRP A 62 17.56 13.65 27.21
CA TRP A 62 16.46 13.22 26.36
C TRP A 62 16.43 14.01 25.05
N VAL A 63 16.42 13.33 23.91
CA VAL A 63 16.52 13.97 22.59
C VAL A 63 15.37 14.93 22.27
N ARG A 64 14.18 14.71 22.85
CA ARG A 64 13.02 15.60 22.64
C ARG A 64 13.00 16.80 23.60
N ASP A 65 13.67 16.70 24.75
CA ASP A 65 13.80 17.77 25.72
C ASP A 65 15.16 17.65 26.43
N MET A 66 16.14 18.38 25.93
CA MET A 66 17.51 18.35 26.45
C MET A 66 17.66 18.97 27.84
N ASN A 67 16.61 19.57 28.41
CA ASN A 67 16.62 20.03 29.80
C ASN A 67 16.41 18.88 30.80
N GLN A 68 15.99 17.71 30.32
CA GLN A 68 15.70 16.54 31.12
C GLN A 68 16.83 15.50 31.01
N GLN A 69 17.34 15.06 32.17
CA GLN A 69 18.32 13.98 32.27
C GLN A 69 17.68 12.62 31.96
N CYS A 70 18.40 11.75 31.25
CA CYS A 70 17.87 10.44 30.93
C CYS A 70 17.73 9.52 32.14
N TYR A 71 16.58 8.85 32.25
CA TYR A 71 16.25 7.94 33.35
C TYR A 71 16.39 8.56 34.75
N ASN A 72 16.18 9.87 34.87
CA ASN A 72 16.12 10.58 36.14
C ASN A 72 14.89 11.50 36.17
N GLY A 73 14.45 11.89 37.38
CA GLY A 73 13.33 12.82 37.58
C GLY A 73 12.05 12.45 36.81
N ASP A 74 11.43 13.44 36.18
CA ASP A 74 10.18 13.29 35.43
C ASP A 74 10.30 12.34 34.25
N HIS A 75 11.48 12.28 33.61
CA HIS A 75 11.70 11.39 32.48
C HIS A 75 11.52 9.91 32.88
N TRP A 76 12.06 9.51 34.04
CA TRP A 76 11.89 8.15 34.55
C TRP A 76 10.49 7.87 35.08
N THR A 77 9.90 8.80 35.84
CA THR A 77 8.65 8.53 36.57
C THR A 77 7.40 8.69 35.71
N ILE A 78 7.42 9.58 34.72
CA ILE A 78 6.24 9.93 33.91
C ILE A 78 6.43 9.45 32.48
N TYR A 79 7.50 9.90 31.82
CA TYR A 79 7.63 9.74 30.37
C TYR A 79 8.02 8.32 29.95
N VAL A 80 8.90 7.63 30.68
CA VAL A 80 9.27 6.23 30.36
C VAL A 80 8.07 5.28 30.48
N PRO A 81 7.28 5.26 31.57
CA PRO A 81 6.07 4.43 31.65
C PRO A 81 5.04 4.77 30.57
N LEU A 82 4.82 6.06 30.31
CA LEU A 82 3.94 6.51 29.23
C LEU A 82 4.44 6.03 27.86
N GLY A 83 5.74 6.14 27.62
CA GLY A 83 6.40 5.64 26.42
C GLY A 83 6.20 4.15 26.24
N ILE A 84 6.27 3.35 27.32
CA ILE A 84 6.06 1.89 27.26
C ILE A 84 4.63 1.58 26.85
N VAL A 85 3.65 2.24 27.46
CA VAL A 85 2.23 2.08 27.11
C VAL A 85 1.99 2.48 25.65
N CYS A 86 2.50 3.63 25.23
CA CYS A 86 2.40 4.10 23.84
C CYS A 86 3.10 3.16 22.86
N PHE A 87 4.25 2.56 23.22
CA PHE A 87 4.96 1.59 22.38
C PHE A 87 4.14 0.32 22.17
N LEU A 88 3.57 -0.22 23.25
CA LEU A 88 2.72 -1.40 23.16
C LEU A 88 1.46 -1.14 22.32
N LEU A 89 0.82 0.02 22.50
CA LEU A 89 -0.43 0.37 21.82
C LEU A 89 -0.24 0.84 20.37
N LEU A 90 0.80 1.63 20.08
CA LEU A 90 0.97 2.29 18.78
C LEU A 90 2.01 1.64 17.89
N CYS A 91 3.02 0.97 18.45
CA CYS A 91 4.05 0.28 17.65
C CYS A 91 3.75 -1.22 17.55
N VAL A 92 3.44 -1.88 18.66
CA VAL A 92 3.29 -3.35 18.69
C VAL A 92 1.86 -3.79 18.33
N ALA A 93 0.83 -3.08 18.78
CA ALA A 93 -0.55 -3.50 18.50
C ALA A 93 -0.91 -3.51 17.01
N PRO A 94 -0.55 -2.51 16.16
CA PRO A 94 -0.92 -2.53 14.74
C PRO A 94 -0.44 -3.78 13.96
N PRO A 95 0.84 -4.20 14.01
CA PRO A 95 1.27 -5.42 13.34
C PRO A 95 0.60 -6.67 13.93
N LEU A 96 0.44 -6.76 15.26
CA LEU A 96 -0.21 -7.91 15.91
C LEU A 96 -1.69 -8.01 15.55
N VAL A 97 -2.42 -6.89 15.53
CA VAL A 97 -3.83 -6.84 15.13
C VAL A 97 -3.98 -7.21 13.66
N SER A 98 -3.12 -6.67 12.79
CA SER A 98 -3.09 -7.02 11.36
C SER A 98 -2.88 -8.52 11.16
N PHE A 99 -1.91 -9.11 11.86
CA PHE A 99 -1.62 -10.54 11.81
C PHE A 99 -2.78 -11.38 12.34
N TRP A 100 -3.28 -11.07 13.54
CA TRP A 100 -4.37 -11.79 14.19
C TRP A 100 -5.63 -11.80 13.33
N LEU A 101 -5.96 -10.66 12.74
CA LEU A 101 -7.14 -10.51 11.91
C LEU A 101 -7.09 -11.38 10.64
N LEU A 102 -5.94 -11.42 9.99
CA LEU A 102 -5.71 -12.28 8.82
C LEU A 102 -5.63 -13.76 9.22
N TRP A 103 -4.99 -14.08 10.34
CA TRP A 103 -4.86 -15.44 10.82
C TRP A 103 -6.22 -16.06 11.16
N ARG A 104 -7.11 -15.29 11.79
CA ARG A 104 -8.48 -15.71 12.13
C ARG A 104 -9.31 -16.06 10.89
N HIS A 105 -9.11 -15.35 9.78
CA HIS A 105 -9.87 -15.54 8.54
C HIS A 105 -9.08 -16.30 7.46
N ARG A 106 -7.94 -16.90 7.79
CA ARG A 106 -6.99 -17.49 6.81
C ARG A 106 -7.60 -18.56 5.90
N LYS A 107 -8.60 -19.29 6.39
CA LYS A 107 -9.28 -20.37 5.65
C LYS A 107 -10.38 -19.85 4.71
N GLU A 108 -10.73 -18.57 4.82
CA GLU A 108 -11.85 -17.93 4.13
C GLU A 108 -11.41 -16.70 3.33
N LEU A 109 -10.11 -16.54 3.08
CA LEU A 109 -9.54 -15.41 2.35
C LEU A 109 -10.10 -15.28 0.92
N ASP A 110 -10.57 -16.37 0.31
CA ASP A 110 -11.17 -16.35 -1.03
C ASP A 110 -12.67 -15.99 -1.00
N ARG A 111 -13.29 -15.87 0.18
CA ARG A 111 -14.71 -15.51 0.29
C ARG A 111 -14.89 -14.01 -0.04
N PRO A 112 -15.91 -13.64 -0.86
CA PRO A 112 -16.12 -12.26 -1.28
C PRO A 112 -16.25 -11.26 -0.13
N HIS A 113 -16.91 -11.65 0.96
CA HIS A 113 -17.09 -10.80 2.15
C HIS A 113 -15.75 -10.48 2.85
N VAL A 114 -14.87 -11.47 2.99
CA VAL A 114 -13.54 -11.30 3.61
C VAL A 114 -12.65 -10.44 2.70
N GLN A 115 -12.68 -10.69 1.40
CA GLN A 115 -11.92 -9.92 0.41
C GLN A 115 -12.38 -8.47 0.31
N GLN A 116 -13.68 -8.21 0.49
CA GLN A 116 -14.22 -6.86 0.49
C GLN A 116 -13.76 -6.04 1.72
N ARG A 117 -13.67 -6.67 2.89
CA ARG A 117 -13.31 -5.99 4.15
C ARG A 117 -11.80 -5.93 4.40
N TYR A 118 -11.08 -7.00 4.09
CA TYR A 118 -9.66 -7.17 4.44
C TYR A 118 -8.75 -7.33 3.22
N GLY A 119 -9.30 -7.32 2.00
CA GLY A 119 -8.52 -7.49 0.78
C GLY A 119 -7.41 -6.46 0.61
N PHE A 120 -7.52 -5.27 1.20
CA PHE A 120 -6.43 -4.29 1.15
C PHE A 120 -5.15 -4.79 1.84
N LEU A 121 -5.28 -5.65 2.87
CA LEU A 121 -4.15 -6.21 3.60
C LEU A 121 -3.43 -7.33 2.85
N TYR A 122 -4.13 -8.12 2.03
CA TYR A 122 -3.51 -9.33 1.44
C TYR A 122 -3.64 -9.47 -0.08
N SER A 123 -4.58 -8.79 -0.73
CA SER A 123 -4.90 -9.01 -2.16
C SER A 123 -3.76 -8.65 -3.11
N ARG A 124 -2.76 -7.87 -2.67
CA ARG A 124 -1.58 -7.52 -3.47
C ARG A 124 -0.50 -8.62 -3.48
N TYR A 125 -0.58 -9.56 -2.56
CA TYR A 125 0.42 -10.61 -2.37
C TYR A 125 -0.01 -11.94 -2.97
N ARG A 126 0.97 -12.82 -3.19
CA ARG A 126 0.72 -14.21 -3.56
C ARG A 126 0.06 -14.94 -2.38
N PRO A 127 -0.80 -15.94 -2.62
CA PRO A 127 -1.53 -16.65 -1.56
C PRO A 127 -0.65 -17.24 -0.45
N ARG A 128 0.59 -17.65 -0.77
CA ARG A 128 1.58 -18.13 0.20
C ARG A 128 1.99 -17.07 1.24
N PHE A 129 1.93 -15.79 0.88
CA PHE A 129 2.39 -14.64 1.67
C PHE A 129 1.22 -13.78 2.16
N TRP A 130 0.11 -14.40 2.57
CA TRP A 130 -1.08 -13.70 3.04
C TRP A 130 -0.83 -12.75 4.22
N TRP A 131 0.18 -13.01 5.05
CA TRP A 131 0.56 -12.25 6.25
C TRP A 131 1.65 -11.19 5.98
N TRP A 132 2.03 -10.96 4.72
CA TRP A 132 3.17 -10.10 4.39
C TRP A 132 2.99 -8.64 4.80
N GLU A 133 1.75 -8.16 4.90
CA GLU A 133 1.48 -6.82 5.44
C GLU A 133 2.01 -6.62 6.85
N THR A 134 1.90 -7.65 7.69
CA THR A 134 2.48 -7.65 9.04
C THR A 134 4.00 -7.53 8.97
N VAL A 135 4.64 -8.23 8.02
CA VAL A 135 6.10 -8.14 7.82
C VAL A 135 6.49 -6.72 7.47
N LEU A 136 5.79 -6.07 6.52
CA LEU A 136 6.08 -4.70 6.15
C LEU A 136 5.98 -3.73 7.33
N LEU A 137 4.96 -3.87 8.20
CA LEU A 137 4.83 -3.06 9.41
C LEU A 137 6.00 -3.25 10.40
N PHE A 138 6.51 -4.48 10.53
CA PHE A 138 7.71 -4.76 11.34
C PHE A 138 8.98 -4.23 10.69
N GLN A 139 9.11 -4.31 9.37
CA GLN A 139 10.23 -3.75 8.63
C GLN A 139 10.26 -2.22 8.78
N GLU A 140 9.12 -1.57 8.65
CA GLU A 140 8.97 -0.13 8.87
C GLU A 140 9.30 0.27 10.31
N LEU A 141 8.80 -0.48 11.31
CA LEU A 141 9.17 -0.25 12.71
C LEU A 141 10.68 -0.40 12.94
N THR A 142 11.31 -1.39 12.30
CA THR A 142 12.76 -1.61 12.39
C THR A 142 13.53 -0.43 11.80
N LEU A 143 13.09 0.10 10.65
CA LEU A 143 13.69 1.28 10.03
C LEU A 143 13.61 2.50 10.95
N VAL A 144 12.43 2.76 11.51
CA VAL A 144 12.23 3.88 12.44
C VAL A 144 13.05 3.68 13.71
N ALA A 145 13.14 2.45 14.23
CA ALA A 145 13.96 2.16 15.40
C ALA A 145 15.45 2.41 15.15
N VAL A 146 15.99 1.91 14.03
CA VAL A 146 17.39 2.15 13.64
C VAL A 146 17.67 3.64 13.44
N GLU A 147 16.75 4.35 12.79
CA GLU A 147 16.86 5.80 12.57
C GLU A 147 16.89 6.57 13.90
N VAL A 148 15.96 6.26 14.80
CA VAL A 148 15.78 6.95 16.09
C VAL A 148 16.91 6.63 17.06
N PHE A 149 17.18 5.34 17.33
CA PHE A 149 18.26 4.93 18.23
C PHE A 149 19.65 5.18 17.65
N GLY A 150 19.77 5.23 16.32
CA GLY A 150 21.00 5.61 15.64
C GLY A 150 21.47 7.03 16.00
N ARG A 151 20.55 7.93 16.42
CA ARG A 151 20.90 9.28 16.90
C ARG A 151 21.68 9.27 18.22
N SER A 152 21.60 8.19 19.00
CA SER A 152 22.36 8.01 20.24
C SER A 152 23.81 7.57 20.01
N LEU A 153 24.18 7.22 18.77
CA LEU A 153 25.55 6.85 18.42
C LEU A 153 26.46 8.09 18.44
N SER A 154 27.71 7.90 18.89
CA SER A 154 28.70 8.98 18.99
C SER A 154 29.11 9.56 17.63
N HIS A 155 29.16 8.72 16.59
CA HIS A 155 29.54 9.12 15.24
C HIS A 155 28.40 8.92 14.26
N VAL A 156 28.09 9.98 13.50
CA VAL A 156 27.06 9.96 12.45
C VAL A 156 27.37 8.92 11.36
N SER A 157 28.65 8.62 11.10
CA SER A 157 29.06 7.59 10.16
C SER A 157 28.56 6.19 10.55
N HIS A 158 28.58 5.84 11.84
CA HIS A 158 28.04 4.57 12.33
C HIS A 158 26.52 4.50 12.16
N GLN A 159 25.80 5.60 12.38
CA GLN A 159 24.36 5.67 12.13
C GLN A 159 24.04 5.40 10.65
N VAL A 160 24.75 6.04 9.73
CA VAL A 160 24.53 5.84 8.28
C VAL A 160 24.84 4.41 7.86
N LEU A 161 25.94 3.83 8.35
CA LEU A 161 26.30 2.43 8.05
C LEU A 161 25.28 1.43 8.60
N LEU A 162 24.76 1.65 9.82
CA LEU A 162 23.72 0.80 10.40
C LEU A 162 22.41 0.87 9.60
N MET A 163 22.02 2.08 9.16
CA MET A 163 20.85 2.26 8.32
C MET A 163 21.01 1.60 6.94
N LEU A 164 22.20 1.73 6.34
CA LEU A 164 22.55 1.06 5.08
C LEU A 164 22.49 -0.47 5.22
N ALA A 165 23.07 -1.04 6.28
CA ALA A 165 23.00 -2.47 6.55
C ALA A 165 21.56 -2.95 6.70
N THR A 166 20.70 -2.14 7.34
CA THR A 166 19.27 -2.43 7.49
C THR A 166 18.55 -2.41 6.15
N PHE A 167 18.76 -1.41 5.30
CA PHE A 167 18.19 -1.37 3.95
C PHE A 167 18.60 -2.57 3.09
N ILE A 168 19.88 -2.96 3.14
CA ILE A 168 20.38 -4.13 2.41
C ILE A 168 19.69 -5.40 2.92
N CYS A 169 19.62 -5.59 4.24
CA CYS A 169 18.97 -6.75 4.84
C CYS A 169 17.49 -6.85 4.44
N LEU A 170 16.74 -5.75 4.56
CA LEU A 170 15.33 -5.70 4.17
C LEU A 170 15.15 -5.91 2.67
N GLY A 171 16.02 -5.33 1.84
CA GLY A 171 16.03 -5.56 0.40
C GLY A 171 16.25 -7.03 0.05
N VAL A 172 17.21 -7.70 0.70
CA VAL A 172 17.44 -9.14 0.51
C VAL A 172 16.21 -9.95 0.91
N VAL A 173 15.60 -9.66 2.06
CA VAL A 173 14.36 -10.34 2.51
C VAL A 173 13.22 -10.15 1.49
N ASN A 174 13.01 -8.93 1.01
CA ASN A 174 11.91 -8.62 0.09
C ASN A 174 12.12 -9.24 -1.29
N MET A 175 13.36 -9.24 -1.79
CA MET A 175 13.71 -9.83 -3.09
C MET A 175 13.70 -11.36 -3.07
N THR A 176 14.19 -11.98 -2.00
CA THR A 176 14.19 -13.45 -1.85
C THR A 176 12.78 -14.01 -1.67
N CYS A 177 11.92 -13.30 -0.92
CA CYS A 177 10.54 -13.74 -0.72
C CYS A 177 9.65 -13.43 -1.93
N ALA A 178 9.91 -12.33 -2.66
CA ALA A 178 9.12 -11.85 -3.80
C ALA A 178 7.59 -11.99 -3.58
N PRO A 179 7.05 -11.36 -2.51
CA PRO A 179 5.70 -11.63 -2.00
C PRO A 179 4.60 -11.02 -2.89
N VAL A 180 4.91 -9.93 -3.60
CA VAL A 180 3.95 -9.18 -4.42
C VAL A 180 3.68 -9.91 -5.74
N THR A 181 2.42 -9.92 -6.17
CA THR A 181 2.02 -10.60 -7.42
C THR A 181 2.45 -9.83 -8.67
N SER A 182 2.49 -8.49 -8.60
CA SER A 182 2.82 -7.63 -9.73
C SER A 182 4.32 -7.36 -9.84
N HIS A 183 4.98 -7.89 -10.88
CA HIS A 183 6.40 -7.66 -11.17
C HIS A 183 6.81 -6.17 -11.21
N ALA A 184 5.95 -5.30 -11.76
CA ALA A 184 6.23 -3.87 -11.80
C ALA A 184 6.38 -3.26 -10.39
N ILE A 185 5.61 -3.74 -9.40
CA ILE A 185 5.70 -3.24 -8.02
C ILE A 185 6.97 -3.77 -7.36
N THR A 186 7.29 -5.06 -7.57
CA THR A 186 8.55 -5.65 -7.08
C THR A 186 9.78 -4.93 -7.64
N LEU A 187 9.78 -4.60 -8.93
CA LEU A 187 10.86 -3.83 -9.55
C LEU A 187 10.97 -2.43 -8.96
N LEU A 188 9.85 -1.74 -8.75
CA LEU A 188 9.84 -0.41 -8.13
C LEU A 188 10.38 -0.44 -6.70
N GLU A 189 10.01 -1.45 -5.92
CA GLU A 189 10.53 -1.68 -4.56
C GLU A 189 12.03 -1.94 -4.55
N PHE A 190 12.53 -2.75 -5.50
CA PHE A 190 13.96 -2.98 -5.66
C PHE A 190 14.71 -1.69 -6.02
N VAL A 191 14.23 -0.96 -7.04
CA VAL A 191 14.88 0.27 -7.52
C VAL A 191 14.83 1.36 -6.45
N SER A 192 13.73 1.50 -5.70
CA SER A 192 13.66 2.48 -4.61
C SER A 192 14.63 2.15 -3.48
N LEU A 193 14.70 0.90 -3.04
CA LEU A 193 15.67 0.48 -2.02
C LEU A 193 17.12 0.65 -2.49
N ALA A 194 17.41 0.37 -3.77
CA ALA A 194 18.74 0.58 -4.35
C ALA A 194 19.13 2.06 -4.39
N VAL A 195 18.22 2.95 -4.82
CA VAL A 195 18.45 4.40 -4.84
C VAL A 195 18.61 4.98 -3.44
N LEU A 196 17.80 4.53 -2.48
CA LEU A 196 17.91 4.96 -1.08
C LEU A 196 19.22 4.49 -0.46
N SER A 197 19.63 3.24 -0.73
CA SER A 197 20.93 2.71 -0.28
C SER A 197 22.10 3.50 -0.90
N LEU A 198 22.03 3.81 -2.20
CA LEU A 198 23.03 4.63 -2.87
C LEU A 198 23.07 6.05 -2.28
N THR A 199 21.91 6.62 -1.97
CA THR A 199 21.80 7.95 -1.34
C THR A 199 22.50 7.98 0.03
N LEU A 200 22.30 6.96 0.86
CA LEU A 200 23.01 6.82 2.14
C LEU A 200 24.52 6.61 1.95
N THR A 201 24.93 5.83 0.96
CA THR A 201 26.36 5.66 0.66
C THR A 201 27.01 6.96 0.21
N LEU A 202 26.32 7.76 -0.62
CA LEU A 202 26.83 9.06 -1.05
C LEU A 202 26.79 10.09 0.08
N SER A 203 25.85 10.00 1.03
CA SER A 203 25.79 10.94 2.15
C SER A 203 26.97 10.81 3.12
N LEU A 204 27.61 9.63 3.20
CA LEU A 204 28.86 9.44 3.95
C LEU A 204 29.97 10.38 3.49
N TYR A 205 29.96 10.81 2.22
CA TYR A 205 30.91 11.81 1.70
C TYR A 205 30.86 13.15 2.44
N PHE A 206 29.71 13.49 3.03
CA PHE A 206 29.55 14.73 3.81
C PHE A 206 29.79 14.54 5.31
N VAL A 207 29.88 13.30 5.78
CA VAL A 207 29.93 12.96 7.21
C VAL A 207 31.35 12.58 7.65
N VAL A 208 32.14 11.98 6.77
CA VAL A 208 33.51 11.59 7.10
C VAL A 208 34.42 12.81 6.99
N ASP A 209 35.13 13.13 8.07
CA ASP A 209 36.15 14.20 8.10
C ASP A 209 37.28 13.90 7.11
N THR A 210 37.09 14.36 5.89
CA THR A 210 38.14 14.40 4.87
C THR A 210 38.58 15.86 4.78
N SER A 211 39.71 16.15 5.41
CA SER A 211 40.36 17.47 5.49
C SER A 211 40.69 18.13 4.15
N ASP A 212 40.37 17.49 3.01
CA ASP A 212 40.76 17.90 1.66
C ASP A 212 39.63 17.75 0.61
N ILE A 213 38.35 17.90 0.98
CA ILE A 213 37.28 17.93 -0.04
C ILE A 213 37.24 19.27 -0.75
N SER A 214 37.44 19.24 -2.08
CA SER A 214 37.15 20.40 -2.92
C SER A 214 35.63 20.72 -2.88
N PRO A 215 35.23 22.00 -2.67
CA PRO A 215 33.82 22.39 -2.65
C PRO A 215 33.04 21.95 -3.91
N ASN A 216 33.73 21.90 -5.05
CA ASN A 216 33.16 21.47 -6.32
C ASN A 216 32.74 19.99 -6.30
N ALA A 217 33.52 19.11 -5.67
CA ALA A 217 33.19 17.69 -5.54
C ALA A 217 31.98 17.48 -4.61
N ALA A 218 31.93 18.19 -3.47
CA ALA A 218 30.77 18.15 -2.57
C ALA A 218 29.48 18.59 -3.27
N ASN A 219 29.52 19.70 -4.02
CA ASN A 219 28.37 20.18 -4.79
C ASN A 219 27.94 19.17 -5.86
N LEU A 220 28.88 18.56 -6.57
CA LEU A 220 28.59 17.53 -7.57
C LEU A 220 27.89 16.32 -6.94
N VAL A 221 28.39 15.80 -5.82
CA VAL A 221 27.75 14.69 -5.09
C VAL A 221 26.34 15.08 -4.64
N GLY A 222 26.15 16.31 -4.14
CA GLY A 222 24.84 16.83 -3.77
C GLY A 222 23.85 16.86 -4.94
N PHE A 223 24.28 17.34 -6.11
CA PHE A 223 23.46 17.34 -7.33
C PHE A 223 23.13 15.93 -7.82
N ILE A 224 24.06 14.97 -7.70
CA ILE A 224 23.81 13.56 -8.03
C ILE A 224 22.74 12.98 -7.12
N ILE A 225 22.86 13.17 -5.80
CA ILE A 225 21.87 12.70 -4.82
C ILE A 225 20.49 13.26 -5.16
N MET A 226 20.39 14.58 -5.35
CA MET A 226 19.13 15.25 -5.68
C MET A 226 18.55 14.73 -7.00
N GLY A 227 19.38 14.65 -8.05
CA GLY A 227 18.98 14.22 -9.38
C GLY A 227 18.41 12.80 -9.40
N ILE A 228 19.09 11.85 -8.74
CA ILE A 228 18.63 10.44 -8.70
C ILE A 228 17.31 10.30 -7.94
N ASN A 229 17.15 10.99 -6.79
CA ASN A 229 15.91 10.93 -6.01
C ASN A 229 14.73 11.59 -6.73
N ILE A 230 14.94 12.75 -7.39
CA ILE A 230 13.91 13.41 -8.20
C ILE A 230 13.53 12.52 -9.39
N ALA A 231 14.52 11.96 -10.10
CA ALA A 231 14.26 11.08 -11.24
C ALA A 231 13.43 9.85 -10.84
N LEU A 232 13.74 9.24 -9.68
CA LEU A 232 12.95 8.15 -9.11
C LEU A 232 11.51 8.58 -8.85
N LEU A 233 11.30 9.72 -8.18
CA LEU A 233 9.97 10.23 -7.86
C LEU A 233 9.15 10.51 -9.14
N VAL A 234 9.74 11.17 -10.13
CA VAL A 234 9.11 11.44 -11.43
C VAL A 234 8.75 10.14 -12.14
N ALA A 235 9.65 9.15 -12.15
CA ALA A 235 9.37 7.84 -12.74
C ALA A 235 8.15 7.15 -12.07
N PHE A 236 8.06 7.19 -10.74
CA PHE A 236 6.90 6.66 -10.00
C PHE A 236 5.60 7.37 -10.39
N LEU A 237 5.61 8.70 -10.43
CA LEU A 237 4.45 9.50 -10.81
C LEU A 237 3.99 9.22 -12.24
N VAL A 238 4.92 9.17 -13.20
CA VAL A 238 4.63 8.87 -14.60
C VAL A 238 4.02 7.48 -14.75
N LEU A 239 4.58 6.46 -14.09
CA LEU A 239 4.04 5.10 -14.13
C LEU A 239 2.62 5.01 -13.53
N ILE A 240 2.36 5.71 -12.42
CA ILE A 240 1.04 5.77 -11.79
C ILE A 240 0.04 6.48 -12.72
N LEU A 241 0.44 7.60 -13.32
CA LEU A 241 -0.39 8.37 -14.25
C LEU A 241 -0.70 7.57 -15.52
N HIS A 242 0.28 6.92 -16.13
CA HIS A 242 0.06 6.09 -17.32
C HIS A 242 -0.92 4.95 -17.01
N LYS A 243 -0.71 4.25 -15.88
CA LYS A 243 -1.58 3.15 -15.48
C LYS A 243 -2.99 3.60 -15.09
N SER A 244 -3.15 4.82 -14.55
CA SER A 244 -4.46 5.39 -14.22
C SER A 244 -5.20 5.86 -15.48
N LEU A 245 -4.49 6.49 -16.42
CA LEU A 245 -5.01 6.91 -17.73
C LEU A 245 -5.44 5.71 -18.58
N GLU A 246 -4.64 4.65 -18.67
CA GLU A 246 -5.01 3.43 -19.38
C GLU A 246 -6.29 2.81 -18.79
N LYS A 247 -6.42 2.77 -17.46
CA LYS A 247 -7.64 2.29 -16.79
C LYS A 247 -8.85 3.16 -17.13
N LEU A 248 -8.67 4.49 -17.18
CA LEU A 248 -9.72 5.42 -17.53
C LEU A 248 -10.13 5.28 -18.99
N GLN A 249 -9.18 5.16 -19.92
CA GLN A 249 -9.41 4.93 -21.34
C GLN A 249 -10.13 3.60 -21.59
N ARG A 250 -9.73 2.51 -20.92
CA ARG A 250 -10.43 1.21 -21.02
C ARG A 250 -11.87 1.30 -20.50
N LYS A 251 -12.11 2.04 -19.41
CA LYS A 251 -13.47 2.29 -18.89
C LYS A 251 -14.30 3.15 -19.86
N ALA A 252 -13.72 4.23 -20.37
CA ALA A 252 -14.36 5.11 -21.34
C ALA A 252 -14.70 4.36 -22.65
N GLY A 253 -13.81 3.50 -23.14
CA GLY A 253 -14.04 2.63 -24.29
C GLY A 253 -15.21 1.66 -24.07
N LYS A 254 -15.29 0.99 -22.90
CA LYS A 254 -16.43 0.11 -22.55
C LYS A 254 -17.74 0.88 -22.43
N MET A 255 -17.71 2.07 -21.83
CA MET A 255 -18.90 2.92 -21.65
C MET A 255 -19.37 3.51 -22.98
N GLY A 256 -18.45 3.91 -23.85
CA GLY A 256 -18.71 4.36 -25.22
C GLY A 256 -19.24 3.25 -26.12
N LEU A 257 -18.74 2.02 -25.99
CA LEU A 257 -19.29 0.84 -26.67
C LEU A 257 -20.72 0.54 -26.19
N SER A 258 -20.97 0.63 -24.88
CA SER A 258 -22.29 0.45 -24.28
C SER A 258 -23.28 1.53 -24.71
N LEU A 259 -22.83 2.78 -24.91
CA LEU A 259 -23.67 3.86 -25.43
C LEU A 259 -24.01 3.67 -26.92
N ARG A 260 -23.05 3.16 -27.73
CA ARG A 260 -23.28 2.84 -29.14
C ARG A 260 -24.24 1.65 -29.31
N SER A 261 -24.13 0.61 -28.48
CA SER A 261 -25.06 -0.53 -28.53
C SER A 261 -26.47 -0.17 -28.02
N LEU A 262 -26.60 0.74 -27.04
CA LEU A 262 -27.89 1.30 -26.65
C LEU A 262 -28.52 2.13 -27.77
N LYS A 263 -27.75 3.01 -28.42
CA LYS A 263 -28.24 3.81 -29.57
C LYS A 263 -28.66 2.91 -30.75
N ALA A 264 -27.94 1.83 -31.01
CA ALA A 264 -28.31 0.86 -32.05
C ALA A 264 -29.57 0.03 -31.71
N LYS A 265 -29.87 -0.21 -30.43
CA LYS A 265 -31.13 -0.86 -29.99
C LYS A 265 -32.33 0.08 -29.94
N LEU A 266 -32.10 1.36 -29.64
CA LEU A 266 -33.16 2.39 -29.57
C LEU A 266 -33.47 3.01 -30.93
N TRP A 267 -32.59 2.86 -31.92
CA TRP A 267 -32.80 3.34 -33.28
C TRP A 267 -32.38 2.27 -34.30
N PRO A 268 -33.28 1.36 -34.70
CA PRO A 268 -33.04 0.60 -35.92
C PRO A 268 -33.05 1.62 -37.06
N VAL A 269 -31.87 1.95 -37.58
CA VAL A 269 -31.72 2.75 -38.79
C VAL A 269 -32.37 1.96 -39.92
N CYS A 270 -33.61 2.29 -40.25
CA CYS A 270 -34.25 1.90 -41.49
C CYS A 270 -33.69 2.83 -42.59
N THR A 271 -32.54 2.48 -43.16
CA THR A 271 -32.02 3.15 -44.36
C THR A 271 -32.85 2.74 -45.56
N ARG A 272 -33.68 3.69 -46.00
CA ARG A 272 -34.40 3.69 -47.25
C ARG A 272 -33.40 3.73 -48.41
N THR A 273 -33.09 2.57 -49.01
CA THR A 273 -33.11 2.34 -50.47
C THR A 273 -32.74 0.88 -50.82
N SER A 274 -33.70 0.24 -51.50
CA SER A 274 -33.66 -1.04 -52.23
C SER A 274 -33.68 -2.37 -51.43
N LYS A 275 -34.83 -3.03 -51.54
CA LYS A 275 -35.19 -4.43 -51.24
C LYS A 275 -35.25 -4.83 -49.75
N CYS A 276 -36.38 -4.50 -49.13
CA CYS A 276 -36.89 -5.26 -48.00
C CYS A 276 -37.21 -6.69 -48.47
N ALA A 277 -36.41 -7.67 -48.04
CA ALA A 277 -36.87 -9.05 -47.98
C ALA A 277 -37.93 -9.13 -46.87
N ALA A 278 -39.15 -9.51 -47.24
CA ALA A 278 -40.24 -9.69 -46.29
C ALA A 278 -39.89 -10.83 -45.31
N PRO A 279 -40.18 -10.68 -44.00
CA PRO A 279 -40.13 -11.80 -43.07
C PRO A 279 -41.24 -12.81 -43.41
N PRO A 280 -41.03 -14.12 -43.21
CA PRO A 280 -42.06 -15.12 -43.48
C PRO A 280 -43.25 -14.90 -42.54
N LEU A 281 -44.42 -14.67 -43.13
CA LEU A 281 -45.69 -14.53 -42.42
C LEU A 281 -46.12 -15.88 -41.81
N PRO A 282 -46.72 -15.88 -40.60
CA PRO A 282 -47.31 -17.07 -40.01
C PRO A 282 -48.62 -17.40 -40.71
N LEU A 283 -48.78 -18.67 -41.12
CA LEU A 283 -50.02 -19.23 -41.62
C LEU A 283 -51.11 -19.17 -40.54
N GLN A 284 -52.10 -18.31 -40.73
CA GLN A 284 -53.41 -18.41 -40.08
C GLN A 284 -54.34 -19.19 -41.01
N GLN A 285 -54.71 -20.41 -40.62
CA GLN A 285 -55.86 -21.12 -41.17
C GLN A 285 -57.13 -20.52 -40.57
N GLY A 286 -58.07 -20.08 -41.41
CA GLY A 286 -59.39 -19.64 -40.98
C GLY A 286 -60.36 -19.49 -42.16
N GLY A 287 -61.24 -20.48 -42.31
CA GLY A 287 -62.58 -20.29 -42.87
C GLY A 287 -62.76 -20.45 -44.38
N LYS A 288 -63.14 -21.65 -44.83
CA LYS A 288 -63.97 -21.83 -46.03
C LYS A 288 -65.30 -22.50 -45.65
N GLN A 289 -66.34 -21.72 -45.87
CA GLN A 289 -67.65 -22.03 -46.43
C GLN A 289 -68.30 -23.40 -46.20
N GLN A 290 -69.54 -23.27 -45.77
CA GLN A 290 -70.59 -24.24 -45.53
C GLN A 290 -71.32 -24.57 -46.84
N GLU A 291 -71.35 -25.84 -47.22
CA GLU A 291 -72.35 -26.42 -48.13
C GLU A 291 -72.51 -27.92 -47.78
N ALA A 292 -73.74 -28.35 -47.51
CA ALA A 292 -74.17 -29.74 -47.32
C ALA A 292 -74.39 -30.40 -48.71
N PRO A 293 -74.60 -31.75 -48.89
CA PRO A 293 -75.24 -32.68 -47.95
C PRO A 293 -74.77 -34.16 -47.92
N ALA A 294 -75.33 -34.90 -46.94
CA ALA A 294 -75.75 -36.32 -46.93
C ALA A 294 -74.75 -37.49 -47.20
N THR A 295 -74.56 -38.38 -46.21
CA THR A 295 -75.13 -39.76 -46.08
C THR A 295 -74.25 -40.69 -45.23
N ASP A 296 -74.88 -41.35 -44.25
CA ASP A 296 -74.72 -42.73 -43.75
C ASP A 296 -73.37 -43.40 -43.39
N GLY A 297 -73.42 -44.15 -42.26
CA GLY A 297 -72.59 -45.34 -41.99
C GLY A 297 -71.49 -45.14 -40.92
N ALA A 298 -71.73 -45.38 -39.63
CA ALA A 298 -71.69 -46.68 -38.93
C ALA A 298 -70.28 -47.17 -38.52
N VAL A 299 -70.19 -47.64 -37.25
CA VAL A 299 -69.18 -48.53 -36.62
C VAL A 299 -67.81 -47.86 -36.30
N GLY A 300 -67.20 -47.92 -35.13
CA GLY A 300 -67.39 -48.61 -33.85
C GLY A 300 -66.00 -48.89 -33.21
N LEU A 301 -65.91 -48.95 -31.86
CA LEU A 301 -64.90 -49.71 -31.05
C LEU A 301 -63.43 -49.18 -31.09
N VAL A 302 -62.54 -49.14 -30.07
CA VAL A 302 -62.22 -49.83 -28.79
C VAL A 302 -61.24 -48.89 -28.02
N ILE A 303 -61.45 -48.47 -26.76
CA ILE A 303 -60.88 -48.96 -25.46
C ILE A 303 -59.33 -49.10 -25.36
N ASP A 304 -58.73 -48.23 -24.52
CA ASP A 304 -57.64 -48.36 -23.51
C ASP A 304 -56.32 -49.15 -23.78
N PRO A 305 -55.29 -48.98 -22.91
CA PRO A 305 -55.10 -48.02 -21.81
C PRO A 305 -53.93 -47.02 -21.99
#